data_AF-A0AAE1KY04-F1
#
_entry.id   AF-A0AAE1KY04-F1
#
_cell.length_a   1.000
_cell.length_b   1.000
_cell.length_c   1.000
_cell.angle_alpha   90.00
_cell.angle_beta   90.00
_cell.angle_gamma   90.00
#
_symmetry.space_group_name_H-M   'P 1'
#
loop_
_entity.id
_entity.type
_entity.pdbx_description
1 polymer ?
#
loop_
_entity_poly.entity_id
_entity_poly.type
_entity_poly.pdbx_seq_one_letter_code
_entity_poly.pdbx_strand_id
1 'polypeptide(L)'
;MSFRDKGVRKACWESRDRYWACLDLPDIQRDHCLELRRLYEMACPVHWVKHFDRKRQYMEFKERIHSVGLREASPQVSPCPALETSLARRHRVYSQVVFT
;
A
#
# COMPACT_ATOMS: atom_id res chain seq x y z
N MET A 1 -11.32 15.50 17.46
CA MET A 1 -11.53 14.66 16.26
C MET A 1 -12.31 15.47 15.24
N SER A 2 -11.72 15.83 14.09
CA SER A 2 -12.45 16.52 13.02
C SER A 2 -13.20 15.48 12.20
N PHE A 3 -14.50 15.35 12.45
CA PHE A 3 -15.40 14.66 11.55
C PHE A 3 -15.40 15.45 10.25
N ARG A 4 -14.61 15.00 9.26
CA ARG A 4 -14.56 15.66 7.95
C ARG A 4 -15.97 15.74 7.39
N ASP A 5 -16.33 16.95 6.96
CA ASP A 5 -17.62 17.27 6.38
C ASP A 5 -18.00 16.27 5.27
N LYS A 6 -19.30 15.98 5.15
CA LYS A 6 -19.81 14.98 4.20
C LYS A 6 -19.45 15.36 2.75
N GLY A 7 -19.41 16.66 2.43
CA GLY A 7 -19.03 17.15 1.11
C GLY A 7 -17.57 16.87 0.77
N VAL A 8 -16.66 17.15 1.70
CA VAL A 8 -15.21 16.88 1.54
C VAL A 8 -14.95 15.38 1.36
N ARG A 9 -15.69 14.53 2.09
CA ARG A 9 -15.61 13.08 1.94
C ARG A 9 -16.04 12.62 0.55
N LYS A 10 -17.16 13.14 0.05
CA LYS A 10 -17.67 12.81 -1.28
C LYS A 10 -16.68 13.23 -2.37
N ALA A 11 -16.15 14.45 -2.29
CA ALA A 11 -15.15 14.93 -3.25
C ALA A 11 -13.87 14.06 -3.28
N CYS A 12 -13.40 13.62 -2.11
CA CYS A 12 -12.28 12.69 -2.01
C CYS A 12 -12.57 11.31 -2.63
N TRP A 13 -13.78 10.77 -2.45
CA TRP A 13 -14.14 9.50 -3.08
C TRP A 13 -14.28 9.65 -4.60
N GLU A 14 -14.84 10.74 -5.10
CA GLU A 14 -14.92 11.01 -6.53
C GLU A 14 -13.54 11.15 -7.18
N SER A 15 -12.60 11.86 -6.54
CA SER A 15 -11.24 11.99 -7.07
C SER A 15 -10.49 10.65 -7.06
N ARG A 16 -10.69 9.83 -6.03
CA ARG A 16 -10.19 8.45 -5.97
C ARG A 16 -10.70 7.63 -7.15
N ASP A 17 -12.01 7.65 -7.39
CA ASP A 17 -12.65 6.80 -8.41
C ASP A 17 -12.19 7.19 -9.81
N ARG A 18 -12.01 8.50 -10.09
CA ARG A 18 -11.41 8.98 -11.34
C ARG A 18 -9.98 8.49 -11.52
N TYR A 19 -9.17 8.56 -10.46
CA TYR A 19 -7.79 8.08 -10.49
C TYR A 19 -7.71 6.56 -10.71
N TRP A 20 -8.54 5.77 -10.02
CA TRP A 20 -8.57 4.31 -10.17
C TRP A 20 -9.06 3.89 -11.56
N ALA A 21 -10.11 4.52 -12.08
CA ALA A 21 -10.57 4.28 -13.44
C ALA A 21 -9.48 4.56 -14.47
N CYS A 22 -8.61 5.55 -14.23
CA CYS A 22 -7.46 5.83 -15.10
C CYS A 22 -6.41 4.71 -15.05
N LEU A 23 -6.17 4.11 -13.87
CA LEU A 23 -5.20 3.03 -13.71
C LEU A 23 -5.68 1.69 -14.30
N ASP A 24 -6.99 1.53 -14.49
CA ASP A 24 -7.57 0.35 -15.14
C ASP A 24 -7.47 0.43 -16.69
N LEU A 25 -7.12 1.61 -17.23
CA LEU A 25 -6.86 1.79 -18.67
C LEU A 25 -5.50 1.18 -19.08
N PRO A 26 -5.34 0.81 -20.37
CA PRO A 26 -4.07 0.29 -20.89
C PRO A 26 -2.92 1.30 -20.79
N ASP A 27 -1.68 0.78 -20.77
CA ASP A 27 -0.43 1.47 -20.42
C ASP A 27 -0.20 2.83 -21.12
N ILE A 28 -0.71 2.97 -22.35
CA ILE A 28 -0.56 4.17 -23.20
C ILE A 28 -1.14 5.43 -22.55
N GLN A 29 -2.12 5.30 -21.65
CA GLN A 29 -2.82 6.43 -21.03
C GLN A 29 -2.35 6.74 -19.60
N ARG A 30 -1.31 6.05 -19.10
CA ARG A 30 -0.85 6.21 -17.70
C ARG A 30 -0.26 7.57 -17.40
N ASP A 31 0.30 8.26 -18.38
CA ASP A 31 0.84 9.61 -18.21
C ASP A 31 -0.24 10.63 -17.79
N HIS A 32 -1.47 10.46 -18.30
CA HIS A 32 -2.61 11.28 -17.89
C HIS A 32 -3.09 11.00 -16.46
N CYS A 33 -2.73 9.84 -15.89
CA CYS A 33 -3.12 9.48 -14.52
C CYS A 33 -2.29 10.21 -13.46
N LEU A 34 -1.14 10.80 -13.81
CA LEU A 34 -0.31 11.57 -12.89
C LEU A 34 -1.01 12.84 -12.42
N GLU A 35 -1.78 13.50 -13.28
CA GLU A 35 -2.52 14.69 -12.90
C GLU A 35 -3.71 14.34 -12.00
N LEU A 36 -4.41 13.25 -12.30
CA LEU A 36 -5.47 12.71 -11.44
C LEU A 36 -4.92 12.27 -10.07
N ARG A 37 -3.67 11.77 -10.01
CA ARG A 37 -2.99 11.45 -8.75
C ARG A 37 -2.81 12.68 -7.88
N ARG A 38 -2.36 13.81 -8.45
CA ARG A 38 -2.19 15.06 -7.72
C ARG A 38 -3.52 15.57 -7.16
N LEU A 39 -4.58 15.56 -7.97
CA LEU A 39 -5.92 15.94 -7.53
C LEU A 39 -6.44 15.06 -6.39
N TYR A 40 -6.16 13.76 -6.46
CA TYR A 40 -6.53 12.81 -5.42
C TYR A 40 -5.79 13.07 -4.09
N GLU A 41 -4.48 13.32 -4.14
CA GLU A 41 -3.68 13.66 -2.95
C GLU A 41 -4.08 14.99 -2.30
N MET A 42 -4.52 15.96 -3.11
CA MET A 42 -5.00 17.25 -2.61
C MET A 42 -6.41 17.18 -2.01
N ALA A 43 -7.31 16.38 -2.61
CA ALA A 43 -8.69 16.24 -2.14
C ALA A 43 -8.81 15.37 -0.87
N CYS A 44 -7.94 14.37 -0.75
CA CYS A 44 -8.00 13.38 0.33
C CYS A 44 -6.97 13.65 1.43
N PRO A 45 -7.26 13.29 2.69
CA PRO A 45 -6.22 13.29 3.71
C PRO A 45 -5.18 12.20 3.42
N VAL A 46 -3.91 12.48 3.70
CA VAL A 46 -2.77 11.59 3.44
C VAL A 46 -2.96 10.18 4.01
N HIS A 47 -3.55 10.04 5.19
CA HIS A 47 -3.79 8.72 5.81
C HIS A 47 -4.84 7.89 5.06
N TRP A 48 -5.84 8.53 4.43
CA TRP A 48 -6.80 7.84 3.56
C TRP A 48 -6.17 7.42 2.25
N VAL A 49 -5.36 8.29 1.64
CA VAL A 49 -4.61 7.97 0.43
C VAL A 49 -3.77 6.71 0.64
N LYS A 50 -2.97 6.66 1.72
CA LYS A 50 -2.19 5.48 2.11
C LYS A 50 -3.04 4.23 2.32
N HIS A 51 -4.22 4.37 2.95
CA HIS A 51 -5.11 3.24 3.18
C HIS A 51 -5.68 2.70 1.86
N PHE A 52 -6.16 3.58 0.99
CA PHE A 52 -6.73 3.22 -0.30
C PHE A 52 -5.69 2.62 -1.25
N ASP A 53 -4.46 3.16 -1.29
CA ASP A 53 -3.38 2.62 -2.11
C ASP A 53 -3.04 1.16 -1.71
N ARG A 54 -2.89 0.91 -0.41
CA ARG A 54 -2.68 -0.46 0.11
C ARG A 54 -3.86 -1.38 -0.19
N LYS A 55 -5.09 -0.87 -0.08
CA LYS A 55 -6.29 -1.65 -0.39
C LYS A 55 -6.31 -2.07 -1.87
N ARG A 56 -5.94 -1.18 -2.79
CA ARG A 56 -5.89 -1.51 -4.23
C ARG A 56 -4.84 -2.58 -4.52
N GLN A 57 -3.62 -2.43 -3.99
CA GLN A 57 -2.56 -3.43 -4.12
C GLN A 57 -2.99 -4.81 -3.61
N TYR A 58 -3.74 -4.85 -2.49
CA TYR A 58 -4.28 -6.09 -1.97
C TYR A 58 -5.35 -6.70 -2.91
N MET A 59 -6.22 -5.89 -3.51
CA MET A 59 -7.22 -6.37 -4.47
C MET A 59 -6.56 -6.94 -5.72
N GLU A 60 -5.59 -6.23 -6.30
CA GLU A 60 -4.79 -6.71 -7.44
C GLU A 60 -4.04 -8.01 -7.10
N PHE A 61 -3.46 -8.09 -5.90
CA PHE A 61 -2.83 -9.31 -5.42
C PHE A 61 -3.84 -10.44 -5.29
N LYS A 62 -5.01 -10.19 -4.68
CA LYS A 62 -6.07 -11.19 -4.50
C LYS A 62 -6.56 -11.74 -5.85
N GLU A 63 -6.77 -10.87 -6.83
CA GLU A 63 -7.16 -11.26 -8.19
C GLU A 63 -6.07 -12.10 -8.86
N ARG A 64 -4.80 -11.68 -8.73
CA ARG A 64 -3.66 -12.45 -9.25
C ARG A 64 -3.61 -13.84 -8.63
N ILE A 65 -3.73 -13.96 -7.30
CA ILE A 65 -3.73 -15.25 -6.60
C ILE A 65 -4.90 -16.13 -7.02
N HIS A 66 -6.08 -15.55 -7.19
CA HIS A 66 -7.26 -16.28 -7.67
C HIS A 66 -7.06 -16.78 -9.11
N SER A 67 -6.42 -15.99 -9.97
CA SER A 67 -6.19 -16.33 -11.38
C SER A 67 -5.06 -17.33 -11.62
N VAL A 68 -3.94 -17.25 -10.86
CA VAL A 68 -2.73 -18.08 -11.07
C VAL A 68 -2.77 -19.36 -10.23
N GLY A 69 -3.65 -19.45 -9.23
CA GLY A 69 -3.62 -20.53 -8.25
C GLY A 69 -2.47 -20.36 -7.25
N LEU A 70 -2.63 -20.91 -6.05
CA LEU A 70 -1.84 -20.62 -4.83
C LEU A 70 -0.32 -20.92 -4.90
N ARG A 71 0.22 -21.40 -6.03
CA ARG A 71 1.54 -22.05 -6.07
C ARG A 71 2.72 -21.09 -6.27
N GLU A 72 2.50 -19.84 -6.69
CA GLU A 72 3.60 -18.89 -6.99
C GLU A 72 3.44 -17.54 -6.28
N ALA A 73 3.01 -17.58 -5.03
CA ALA A 73 2.65 -16.41 -4.23
C ALA A 73 3.72 -16.04 -3.19
N SER A 74 5.01 -16.12 -3.49
CA SER A 74 5.98 -15.37 -2.68
C SER A 74 6.12 -13.96 -3.29
N PRO A 75 5.72 -12.89 -2.57
CA PRO A 75 6.27 -11.58 -2.88
C PRO A 75 7.78 -11.71 -2.74
N GLN A 76 8.51 -11.38 -3.81
CA GLN A 76 9.92 -11.05 -3.71
C GLN A 76 10.00 -9.84 -2.76
N VAL A 77 10.13 -10.11 -1.47
CA VAL A 77 10.48 -9.08 -0.49
C VAL A 77 11.90 -8.69 -0.89
N SER A 78 12.05 -7.54 -1.56
CA SER A 78 13.37 -6.93 -1.70
C SER A 78 13.98 -6.91 -0.29
N PRO A 79 15.16 -7.52 -0.07
CA PRO A 79 15.75 -7.54 1.26
C PRO A 79 15.93 -6.10 1.72
N CYS A 80 15.23 -5.68 2.78
CA CYS A 80 15.66 -4.53 3.54
C CYS A 80 16.99 -4.93 4.20
N PRO A 81 18.13 -4.31 3.87
CA PRO A 81 19.44 -4.75 4.39
C PRO A 81 19.65 -4.37 5.87
N ALA A 82 18.59 -4.03 6.61
CA ALA A 82 18.69 -3.43 7.94
C ALA A 82 18.03 -4.25 9.07
N LEU A 83 17.49 -5.45 8.81
CA LEU A 83 16.80 -6.24 9.85
C LEU A 83 17.45 -7.60 10.18
N GLU A 84 18.62 -7.92 9.65
CA GLU A 84 19.34 -9.14 10.07
C GLU A 84 20.28 -8.90 11.27
N THR A 85 20.76 -7.67 11.45
CA THR A 85 21.71 -7.35 12.54
C THR A 85 21.07 -7.18 13.91
N SER A 86 19.76 -6.90 13.99
CA SER A 86 19.09 -6.68 15.28
C SER A 86 18.63 -7.98 15.98
N LEU A 87 18.23 -9.01 15.22
CA LEU A 87 17.81 -10.31 15.76
C LEU A 87 19.02 -11.13 16.27
N ALA A 88 20.15 -11.06 15.56
CA ALA A 88 21.39 -11.70 16.01
C ALA A 88 21.91 -11.12 17.35
N ARG A 89 21.74 -9.81 17.59
CA ARG A 89 22.14 -9.17 18.85
C ARG A 89 21.23 -9.54 20.03
N ARG A 90 19.94 -9.78 19.80
CA ARG A 90 19.00 -10.15 20.88
C ARG A 90 19.18 -11.59 21.36
N HIS A 91 19.54 -12.52 20.46
CA HIS A 91 19.82 -13.91 20.85
C HIS A 91 21.07 -14.07 21.74
N ARG A 92 22.08 -13.20 21.60
CA ARG A 92 23.30 -13.26 22.44
C ARG A 92 23.06 -12.82 23.88
N VAL A 93 22.17 -11.85 24.09
CA VAL A 93 21.88 -11.33 25.45
C VAL A 93 21.06 -12.34 26.25
N TYR A 94 20.10 -13.03 25.63
CA TYR A 94 19.28 -14.02 26.33
C TYR A 94 20.09 -15.25 26.80
N SER A 95 21.11 -15.70 26.05
CA SER A 95 21.91 -16.86 26.48
C SER A 95 22.87 -16.55 27.64
N GLN A 96 23.28 -15.29 27.82
CA GLN A 96 24.17 -14.89 28.92
C GLN A 96 23.44 -14.74 30.26
N VAL A 97 22.14 -14.46 30.24
CA VAL A 97 21.35 -14.24 31.47
C VAL A 97 20.78 -15.55 32.05
N VAL A 98 20.60 -16.60 31.24
CA VAL A 98 19.98 -17.87 31.69
C VAL A 98 21.00 -18.89 32.22
N PHE A 99 22.32 -18.64 32.07
CA PHE A 99 23.38 -19.54 32.53
C PHE A 99 24.34 -18.91 33.56
N THR A 100 23.84 -17.96 34.37
CA THR A 100 24.47 -17.57 35.64
C THR A 100 23.46 -17.69 36.77
#